data_AF-A0A433PBH3-F1
#
_entry.id   AF-A0A433PBH3-F1
#
_cell.length_a   1.000
_cell.length_b   1.000
_cell.length_c   1.000
_cell.angle_alpha   90.00
_cell.angle_beta   90.00
_cell.angle_gamma   90.00
#
_symmetry.space_group_name_H-M   'P 1'
#
loop_
_entity.id
_entity.type
_entity.pdbx_description
1 polymer ?
#
loop_
_entity_poly.entity_id
_entity_poly.type
_entity_poly.pdbx_seq_one_letter_code
_entity_poly.pdbx_strand_id
1 'polypeptide(L)'
;MATNTTQPPERHHKRSFTGFAPEKLEEEIATWPRGTREIWEKYSRPEGRDIESIQKSIVHHTTTTLARTPYNMDNFGAYQATAHSTYG
;
A
#
# COMPACT_ATOMS: atom_id res chain seq x y z
N MET A 1 2.00 24.65 45.96
CA MET A 1 2.41 25.16 44.63
C MET A 1 2.32 23.98 43.66
N ALA A 2 1.30 23.94 42.80
CA ALA A 2 1.08 22.82 41.89
C ALA A 2 1.82 23.07 40.57
N THR A 3 2.78 22.21 40.23
CA THR A 3 3.55 22.27 38.98
C THR A 3 2.69 21.73 37.84
N ASN A 4 2.23 22.63 36.97
CA ASN A 4 1.46 22.29 35.78
C ASN A 4 2.42 21.72 34.72
N THR A 5 2.47 20.39 34.60
CA THR A 5 3.30 19.72 33.59
C THR A 5 2.62 19.84 32.24
N THR A 6 3.07 20.79 31.41
CA THR A 6 2.62 20.92 30.01
C THR A 6 3.05 19.68 29.23
N GLN A 7 2.10 18.76 28.96
CA GLN A 7 2.36 17.64 28.08
C GLN A 7 2.65 18.16 26.66
N PRO A 8 3.66 17.61 25.96
CA PRO A 8 3.95 17.98 24.58
C PRO A 8 2.75 17.64 23.68
N PRO A 9 2.51 18.42 22.62
CA PRO A 9 1.36 18.21 21.74
C PRO A 9 1.38 16.81 21.14
N GLU A 10 0.20 16.21 21.03
CA GLU A 10 0.02 14.89 20.46
C GLU A 10 0.55 14.87 19.01
N ARG A 11 1.33 13.85 18.67
CA ARG A 11 1.92 13.74 17.33
C ARG A 11 0.83 13.34 16.34
N HIS A 12 0.60 14.17 15.32
CA HIS A 12 -0.35 13.88 14.24
C HIS A 12 -0.07 12.56 13.50
N HIS A 13 1.19 12.12 13.42
CA HIS A 13 1.57 10.88 12.75
C HIS A 13 1.54 9.70 13.73
N LYS A 14 0.54 8.81 13.57
CA LYS A 14 0.55 7.49 14.20
C LYS A 14 1.54 6.59 13.45
N ARG A 15 2.51 5.98 14.15
CA ARG A 15 3.49 5.04 13.56
C ARG A 15 3.38 3.68 14.26
N SER A 16 3.35 2.61 13.48
CA SER A 16 3.62 1.24 13.93
C SER A 16 4.83 0.69 13.15
N PHE A 17 5.71 -0.06 13.82
CA PHE A 17 6.96 -0.55 13.22
C PHE A 17 6.72 -1.75 12.29
N THR A 18 5.78 -2.64 12.64
CA THR A 18 5.46 -3.88 11.92
C THR A 18 3.95 -4.14 11.79
N GLY A 19 3.11 -3.12 12.00
CA GLY A 19 1.65 -3.24 12.00
C GLY A 19 1.01 -3.17 13.40
N PHE A 20 -0.31 -3.32 13.44
CA PHE A 20 -1.11 -3.27 14.66
C PHE A 20 -1.26 -4.66 15.29
N ALA A 21 -1.24 -4.74 16.63
CA ALA A 21 -1.67 -5.92 17.36
C ALA A 21 -3.20 -6.10 17.20
N PRO A 22 -3.74 -7.35 17.31
CA PRO A 22 -5.16 -7.62 17.04
C PRO A 22 -6.13 -6.74 17.83
N GLU A 23 -5.86 -6.52 19.13
CA GLU A 23 -6.68 -5.68 20.01
C GLU A 23 -6.75 -4.22 19.53
N LYS A 24 -5.59 -3.65 19.16
CA LYS A 24 -5.49 -2.26 18.68
C LYS A 24 -6.04 -2.09 17.26
N LEU A 25 -6.06 -3.17 16.47
CA LEU A 25 -6.60 -3.16 15.12
C LEU A 25 -8.13 -3.01 15.15
N GLU A 26 -8.81 -3.69 16.05
CA GLU A 26 -10.27 -3.58 16.20
C GLU A 26 -10.70 -2.18 16.63
N GLU A 27 -9.95 -1.56 17.56
CA GLU A 27 -10.17 -0.16 17.99
C GLU A 27 -10.00 0.83 16.83
N GLU A 28 -8.98 0.65 15.99
CA GLU A 28 -8.73 1.53 14.84
C GLU A 28 -9.79 1.32 13.74
N ILE A 29 -10.20 0.07 13.47
CA ILE A 29 -11.27 -0.25 12.51
C ILE A 29 -12.60 0.37 12.98
N ALA A 30 -12.88 0.34 14.29
CA ALA A 30 -14.09 0.96 14.85
C ALA A 30 -14.11 2.50 14.67
N THR A 31 -12.93 3.13 14.54
CA THR A 31 -12.79 4.57 14.27
C THR A 31 -13.08 4.92 12.81
N TRP A 32 -13.00 3.96 11.89
CA TRP A 32 -13.16 4.24 10.46
C TRP A 32 -14.61 4.59 10.09
N PRO A 33 -14.83 5.47 9.10
CA PRO A 33 -16.16 5.74 8.58
C PRO A 33 -16.83 4.46 8.06
N ARG A 34 -18.15 4.34 8.29
CA ARG A 34 -18.94 3.18 7.84
C ARG A 34 -18.79 2.96 6.34
N GLY A 35 -18.61 1.71 5.92
CA GLY A 35 -18.42 1.31 4.52
C GLY A 35 -16.98 1.40 4.00
N THR A 36 -16.06 2.09 4.70
CA THR A 36 -14.64 2.18 4.29
C THR A 36 -14.01 0.80 4.23
N ARG A 37 -14.27 -0.04 5.25
CA ARG A 37 -13.76 -1.41 5.32
C ARG A 37 -14.14 -2.25 4.10
N GLU A 38 -15.40 -2.19 3.69
CA GLU A 38 -15.92 -2.97 2.55
C GLU A 38 -15.25 -2.55 1.23
N ILE A 39 -15.01 -1.24 1.04
CA ILE A 39 -14.29 -0.72 -0.13
C ILE A 39 -12.88 -1.28 -0.15
N TRP A 40 -12.16 -1.23 0.98
CA TRP A 40 -10.81 -1.77 1.06
C TRP A 40 -10.78 -3.28 0.83
N GLU A 41 -11.66 -4.06 1.47
CA GLU A 41 -11.77 -5.51 1.26
C GLU A 41 -12.11 -5.87 -0.20
N LYS A 42 -12.87 -5.03 -0.90
CA LYS A 42 -13.22 -5.24 -2.31
C LYS A 42 -12.04 -5.05 -3.25
N TYR A 43 -11.21 -4.03 -3.01
CA TYR A 43 -10.11 -3.65 -3.92
C TYR A 43 -8.73 -4.13 -3.46
N SER A 44 -8.58 -4.63 -2.23
CA SER A 44 -7.33 -5.19 -1.71
C SER A 44 -7.04 -6.62 -2.17
N ARG A 45 -7.79 -7.12 -3.17
CA ARG A 45 -7.60 -8.49 -3.66
C ARG A 45 -6.17 -8.66 -4.18
N PRO A 46 -5.50 -9.76 -3.82
CA PRO A 46 -4.17 -10.04 -4.35
C PRO A 46 -4.25 -10.18 -5.87
N GLU A 47 -3.19 -9.75 -6.55
CA GLU A 47 -3.08 -9.91 -8.00
C GLU A 47 -3.18 -11.40 -8.37
N GLY A 48 -3.86 -11.67 -9.49
CA GLY A 48 -3.95 -13.03 -10.02
C GLY A 48 -2.57 -13.58 -10.37
N ARG A 49 -2.40 -14.90 -10.23
CA ARG A 49 -1.17 -15.61 -10.65
C ARG A 49 -1.25 -16.15 -12.07
N ASP A 50 -2.29 -15.76 -12.81
CA ASP A 50 -2.51 -16.18 -14.18
C ASP A 50 -1.59 -15.40 -15.12
N ILE A 51 -1.31 -15.98 -16.28
CA ILE A 51 -0.43 -15.36 -17.29
C ILE A 51 -0.97 -13.99 -17.70
N GLU A 52 -2.28 -13.87 -17.91
CA GLU A 52 -2.93 -12.63 -18.33
C GLU A 52 -2.83 -11.53 -17.24
N SER A 53 -3.01 -11.88 -15.96
CA SER A 53 -2.85 -10.93 -14.87
C SER A 53 -1.41 -10.42 -14.74
N ILE A 54 -0.42 -11.30 -14.91
CA ILE A 54 0.99 -10.93 -14.87
C ILE A 54 1.33 -10.00 -16.03
N GLN A 55 0.88 -10.33 -17.25
CA GLN A 55 1.07 -9.46 -18.43
C GLN A 55 0.48 -8.07 -18.21
N LYS A 56 -0.72 -7.99 -17.63
CA LYS A 56 -1.37 -6.72 -17.31
C LYS A 56 -0.60 -5.92 -16.26
N SER A 57 -0.11 -6.59 -15.21
CA SER A 57 0.70 -5.96 -14.16
C SER A 57 2.02 -5.40 -14.72
N ILE A 58 2.68 -6.13 -15.62
CA ILE A 58 3.92 -5.68 -16.28
C ILE A 58 3.68 -4.41 -17.09
N VAL A 59 2.61 -4.38 -17.89
CA VAL A 59 2.25 -3.19 -18.67
C VAL A 59 1.94 -2.01 -17.74
N HIS A 60 1.20 -2.25 -16.66
CA HIS A 60 0.88 -1.23 -15.66
C HIS A 60 2.14 -0.62 -15.04
N HIS A 61 3.07 -1.44 -14.54
CA HIS A 61 4.31 -0.93 -13.94
C HIS A 61 5.23 -0.25 -14.94
N THR A 62 5.25 -0.71 -16.19
CA THR A 62 5.99 -0.03 -17.27
C THR A 62 5.47 1.39 -17.47
N THR A 63 4.15 1.56 -17.57
CA THR A 63 3.56 2.88 -17.87
C THR A 63 3.46 3.78 -16.65
N THR A 64 3.14 3.24 -15.48
CA THR A 64 2.79 4.02 -14.29
C THR A 64 3.97 4.18 -13.35
N THR A 65 4.72 3.11 -13.08
CA THR A 65 5.86 3.16 -12.15
C THR A 65 7.11 3.70 -12.83
N LEU A 66 7.41 3.21 -14.03
CA LEU A 66 8.62 3.59 -14.77
C LEU A 66 8.41 4.77 -15.73
N ALA A 67 7.17 5.20 -15.96
CA ALA A 67 6.81 6.25 -16.91
C ALA A 67 7.35 6.00 -18.33
N ARG A 68 7.32 4.73 -18.76
CA ARG A 68 7.83 4.27 -20.06
C ARG A 68 6.71 3.82 -20.99
N THR A 69 7.07 3.70 -22.26
CA THR A 69 6.21 3.24 -23.35
C THR A 69 6.85 2.01 -23.99
N PRO A 70 6.09 1.16 -24.69
CA PRO A 70 6.66 0.00 -25.40
C PRO A 70 7.77 0.39 -26.41
N TYR A 71 7.77 1.63 -26.89
CA TYR A 71 8.73 2.13 -27.88
C TYR A 71 10.07 2.59 -27.27
N ASN A 72 10.16 2.77 -25.95
CA ASN A 72 11.37 3.24 -25.26
C ASN A 72 11.82 2.29 -24.13
N MET A 73 11.38 1.03 -24.18
CA MET A 73 11.68 0.02 -23.17
C MET A 73 12.95 -0.77 -23.52
N ASP A 74 13.88 -0.81 -22.58
CA ASP A 74 15.11 -1.58 -22.62
C ASP A 74 15.02 -2.82 -21.73
N ASN A 75 15.97 -3.76 -21.87
CA ASN A 75 15.99 -5.00 -21.10
C ASN A 75 16.02 -4.76 -19.59
N PHE A 76 16.68 -3.70 -19.13
CA PHE A 76 16.71 -3.34 -17.71
C PHE A 76 15.34 -2.83 -17.23
N GLY A 77 14.67 -1.98 -18.01
CA GLY A 77 13.30 -1.55 -17.72
C GLY A 77 12.30 -2.72 -17.69
N ALA A 78 12.43 -3.68 -18.61
CA ALA A 78 11.60 -4.89 -18.63
C ALA A 78 11.82 -5.78 -17.39
N TYR A 79 13.06 -5.92 -16.94
CA TYR A 79 13.38 -6.62 -15.69
C TYR A 79 12.75 -5.94 -14.48
N GLN A 80 12.90 -4.61 -14.37
CA GLN A 80 12.30 -3.83 -13.29
C GLN A 80 10.77 -3.97 -13.25
N ALA A 81 10.11 -3.87 -14.40
CA ALA A 81 8.66 -4.05 -14.49
C ALA A 81 8.22 -5.45 -14.05
N THR A 82 8.96 -6.49 -14.46
CA THR A 82 8.67 -7.88 -14.09
C THR A 82 8.90 -8.14 -12.60
N ALA A 83 9.96 -7.56 -12.01
CA ALA A 83 10.22 -7.63 -10.58
C ALA A 83 9.07 -7.01 -9.78
N HIS A 84 8.55 -5.85 -10.20
CA HIS A 84 7.39 -5.24 -9.55
C HIS A 84 6.12 -6.09 -9.64
N SER A 85 5.88 -6.75 -10.78
CA SER A 85 4.71 -7.63 -10.96
C SER A 85 4.76 -8.95 -10.18
N THR A 86 5.94 -9.39 -9.72
CA THR A 86 6.11 -10.69 -9.07
C THR A 86 6.46 -10.60 -7.59
N TYR A 87 6.96 -9.45 -7.12
CA TYR A 87 7.38 -9.23 -5.73
C TYR A 87 6.22 -8.69 -4.85
N GLY A 88 5.12 -9.45 -4.80
CA GLY A 88 3.93 -9.16 -3.97
C GLY A 88 3.56 -10.30 -3.05
#